data_AF-M1P8P6-F1
#
_entry.id   AF-M1P8P6-F1
#
_cell.length_a   1.000
_cell.length_b   1.000
_cell.length_c   1.000
_cell.angle_alpha   90.00
_cell.angle_beta   90.00
_cell.angle_gamma   90.00
#
_symmetry.space_group_name_H-M   'P 1'
#
loop_
_entity.id
_entity.type
_entity.pdbx_description
1 polymer ?
#
loop_
_entity_poly.entity_id
_entity_poly.type
_entity_poly.pdbx_seq_one_letter_code
_entity_poly.pdbx_strand_id
1 'polypeptide(L)'
;MIRKNVSLDEVHLQKLQSLLEKNGGNLSAAIREAIDLVSLCPESYGTQDVSSENPGKKESFPGAGEELLRNEECVMVNQQMIKWLIRNSAGKLIDEDIVHELINPYLINTVPELIEYLNTISKQLGWKIEVSTSCGENLQNGCTSMDFTGGDRDMREFLVEVACIFLSRWAGLDAEALHRRSNSITVYLRPFVRHDMLEATPGVRNLFGSRDILFREIERKPAFWMTLAELYTKFNYQRVNLDKSLFEALLAGKLPDITKYFEIKADRSLREIPLQELLPLFKYLVVAPQLVNDVEICAEKGKECIKIRHDYSEESVVLKLIKLFSNLFEAGMHRFSVTYVSGLIIFDFSLPDISVEDVVKISPDLDFYE
;
A
#
# COMPACT_ATOMS: atom_id res chain seq x y z
N MET A 1 -30.64 33.88 43.14
CA MET A 1 -31.76 33.91 42.18
C MET A 1 -31.75 35.27 41.48
N ILE A 2 -31.57 35.32 40.16
CA ILE A 2 -31.54 36.59 39.41
C ILE A 2 -32.88 36.72 38.68
N ARG A 3 -33.60 37.83 38.93
CA ARG A 3 -34.85 38.14 38.23
C ARG A 3 -34.54 39.00 37.01
N LYS A 4 -34.91 38.52 35.82
CA LYS A 4 -34.85 39.28 34.57
C LYS A 4 -36.26 39.40 34.01
N ASN A 5 -36.62 40.59 33.54
CA ASN A 5 -37.89 40.83 32.87
C ASN A 5 -37.62 40.85 31.36
N VAL A 6 -38.44 40.14 30.60
CA VAL A 6 -38.34 40.05 29.13
C VAL A 6 -39.73 40.30 28.57
N SER A 7 -39.82 41.14 27.55
CA SER A 7 -41.05 41.36 26.80
C SER A 7 -41.09 40.40 25.61
N LEU A 8 -42.19 39.69 25.45
CA LEU A 8 -42.45 38.78 24.33
C LEU A 8 -43.80 39.16 23.73
N ASP A 9 -43.91 39.12 22.41
CA ASP A 9 -45.21 39.24 21.75
C ASP A 9 -45.98 37.91 21.82
N GLU A 10 -47.27 37.97 21.49
CA GLU A 10 -48.20 36.83 21.50
C GLU A 10 -47.71 35.68 20.60
N VAL A 11 -47.07 36.00 19.47
CA VAL A 11 -46.61 35.02 18.47
C VAL A 11 -45.44 34.21 19.03
N HIS A 12 -44.53 34.84 19.78
CA HIS A 12 -43.43 34.16 20.45
C HIS A 12 -43.90 33.36 21.66
N LEU A 13 -44.95 33.81 22.36
CA LEU A 13 -45.57 33.03 23.44
C LEU A 13 -46.23 31.74 22.94
N GLN A 14 -46.91 31.79 21.78
CA GLN A 14 -47.51 30.60 21.17
C GLN A 14 -46.45 29.54 20.81
N LYS A 15 -45.25 29.95 20.37
CA LYS A 15 -44.14 29.03 20.09
C LYS A 15 -43.64 28.29 21.34
N LEU A 16 -43.84 28.86 22.52
CA LEU A 16 -43.45 28.27 23.81
C LEU A 16 -44.58 27.44 24.45
N GLN A 17 -45.76 27.34 23.82
CA GLN A 17 -46.96 26.78 24.43
C GLN A 17 -46.78 25.31 24.86
N SER A 18 -46.09 24.50 24.06
CA SER A 18 -45.79 23.11 24.40
C SER A 18 -44.91 22.98 25.66
N LEU A 19 -43.90 23.85 25.80
CA LEU A 19 -43.04 23.90 26.98
C LEU A 19 -43.76 24.49 28.19
N LEU A 20 -44.66 25.45 27.98
CA LEU A 20 -45.53 26.01 29.01
C LEU A 20 -46.47 24.94 29.59
N GLU A 21 -47.13 24.15 28.75
CA GLU A 21 -48.00 23.05 29.17
C GLU A 21 -47.21 21.99 29.94
N LYS A 22 -46.03 21.61 29.43
CA LYS A 22 -45.11 20.68 30.10
C LYS A 22 -44.69 21.16 31.49
N ASN A 23 -44.53 22.47 31.67
CA ASN A 23 -44.12 23.09 32.93
C ASN A 23 -45.29 23.66 33.76
N GLY A 24 -46.52 23.19 33.53
CA GLY A 24 -47.69 23.57 34.34
C GLY A 24 -48.01 25.07 34.29
N GLY A 25 -47.77 25.72 33.16
CA GLY A 25 -47.99 27.16 32.93
C GLY A 25 -46.86 28.06 33.46
N ASN A 26 -45.76 27.51 33.97
CA ASN A 26 -44.64 28.31 34.47
C ASN A 26 -43.72 28.77 33.32
N LEU A 27 -43.93 30.00 32.85
CA LEU A 27 -43.15 30.61 31.77
C LEU A 27 -41.65 30.67 32.07
N SER A 28 -41.25 30.90 33.33
CA SER A 28 -39.83 30.96 33.70
C SER A 28 -39.15 29.60 33.65
N ALA A 29 -39.88 28.51 33.94
CA ALA A 29 -39.36 27.16 33.79
C ALA A 29 -39.27 26.76 32.31
N ALA A 30 -40.30 27.07 31.52
CA ALA A 30 -40.32 26.82 30.08
C ALA A 30 -39.18 27.55 29.33
N ILE A 31 -38.89 28.81 29.68
CA ILE A 31 -37.77 29.56 29.07
C ILE A 31 -36.42 28.99 29.48
N ARG A 32 -36.24 28.53 30.72
CA ARG A 32 -34.97 27.90 31.14
C ARG A 32 -34.75 26.59 30.39
N GLU A 33 -35.78 25.77 30.27
CA GLU A 33 -35.71 24.52 29.49
C GLU A 33 -35.41 24.79 28.02
N ALA A 34 -36.01 25.83 27.43
CA ALA A 34 -35.70 26.24 26.06
C ALA A 34 -34.23 26.68 25.91
N ILE A 35 -33.68 27.43 26.86
CA ILE A 35 -32.27 27.83 26.87
C ILE A 35 -31.36 26.60 27.03
N ASP A 36 -31.71 25.69 27.94
CA ASP A 36 -30.95 24.46 28.18
C ASP A 36 -30.88 23.59 26.91
N LEU A 37 -32.01 23.45 26.20
CA LEU A 37 -32.11 22.75 24.91
C LEU A 37 -31.23 23.40 23.82
N VAL A 38 -31.18 24.73 23.76
CA VAL A 38 -30.32 25.43 22.80
C VAL A 38 -28.84 25.31 23.18
N SER A 39 -28.50 25.31 24.48
CA SER A 39 -27.12 25.15 24.94
C SER A 39 -26.55 23.74 24.74
N LEU A 40 -27.39 22.73 24.49
CA LEU A 40 -26.96 21.39 24.07
C LEU A 40 -26.50 21.34 22.60
N CYS A 41 -26.76 22.38 21.80
CA CYS A 41 -26.29 22.55 20.43
C CYS A 41 -25.50 23.87 20.27
N PRO A 42 -24.20 23.92 20.60
CA PRO A 42 -23.42 25.16 20.58
C PRO A 42 -23.12 25.69 19.17
N GLU A 43 -23.29 24.89 18.11
CA GLU A 43 -22.85 25.23 16.76
C GLU A 43 -23.96 25.88 15.92
N SER A 44 -24.50 27.04 16.31
CA SER A 44 -25.31 27.83 15.35
C SER A 44 -25.51 29.32 15.61
N TYR A 45 -24.76 29.97 16.51
CA TYR A 45 -24.88 31.43 16.68
C TYR A 45 -23.53 32.13 16.71
N GLY A 46 -22.94 32.30 15.52
CA GLY A 46 -22.00 33.38 15.28
C GLY A 46 -22.77 34.70 15.25
N THR A 47 -22.31 35.67 16.05
CA THR A 47 -22.81 37.04 16.15
C THR A 47 -23.05 37.65 14.77
N GLN A 48 -24.32 37.90 14.43
CA GLN A 48 -24.68 38.62 13.21
C GLN A 48 -25.13 40.03 13.61
N ASP A 49 -24.25 41.01 13.36
CA ASP A 49 -24.63 42.41 13.33
C ASP A 49 -25.71 42.64 12.27
N VAL A 50 -26.65 43.50 12.65
CA VAL A 50 -27.93 43.72 11.99
C VAL A 50 -27.75 44.51 10.69
N SER A 51 -28.10 43.91 9.55
CA SER A 51 -28.67 44.63 8.41
C SER A 51 -29.46 43.69 7.50
N SER A 52 -30.78 43.77 7.65
CA SER A 52 -31.88 43.52 6.70
C SER A 52 -31.53 43.09 5.27
N GLU A 53 -32.00 41.91 4.84
CA GLU A 53 -33.10 41.74 3.85
C GLU A 53 -33.32 40.26 3.48
N ASN A 54 -34.60 39.85 3.49
CA ASN A 54 -35.25 38.63 3.00
C ASN A 54 -35.05 37.24 3.68
N PRO A 55 -36.15 36.60 4.15
CA PRO A 55 -36.14 35.25 4.73
C PRO A 55 -36.26 34.20 3.63
N GLY A 56 -35.13 33.75 3.09
CA GLY A 56 -35.07 32.48 2.38
C GLY A 56 -35.04 31.33 3.39
N LYS A 57 -35.99 30.40 3.30
CA LYS A 57 -36.01 29.13 4.04
C LYS A 57 -34.60 28.52 4.13
N LYS A 58 -33.98 28.57 5.30
CA LYS A 58 -32.92 27.61 5.66
C LYS A 58 -33.65 26.32 6.03
N GLU A 59 -33.94 25.50 5.02
CA GLU A 59 -34.20 24.09 5.24
C GLU A 59 -32.93 23.51 5.87
N SER A 60 -32.93 23.32 7.19
CA SER A 60 -31.99 22.38 7.79
C SER A 60 -32.47 20.99 7.38
N PHE A 61 -31.99 20.54 6.22
CA PHE A 61 -31.96 19.11 5.95
C PHE A 61 -31.17 18.48 7.11
N PRO A 62 -31.72 17.51 7.87
CA PRO A 62 -30.88 16.67 8.70
C PRO A 62 -29.83 16.09 7.76
N GLY A 63 -28.55 16.34 8.05
CA GLY A 63 -27.47 15.92 7.17
C GLY A 63 -27.58 14.41 6.97
N ALA A 64 -27.53 13.94 5.72
CA ALA A 64 -27.69 12.51 5.39
C ALA A 64 -26.82 11.56 6.26
N GLY A 65 -25.70 12.05 6.83
CA GLY A 65 -24.93 11.32 7.84
C GLY A 65 -25.67 11.00 9.15
N GLU A 66 -26.55 11.88 9.64
CA GLU A 66 -27.37 11.63 10.84
C GLU A 66 -28.45 10.58 10.60
N GLU A 67 -28.99 10.50 9.38
CA GLU A 67 -29.94 9.44 8.99
C GLU A 67 -29.25 8.08 8.89
N LEU A 68 -28.05 8.02 8.31
CA LEU A 68 -27.24 6.79 8.27
C LEU A 68 -26.86 6.28 9.67
N LEU A 69 -26.56 7.19 10.60
CA LEU A 69 -26.30 6.84 12.00
C LEU A 69 -27.56 6.33 12.70
N ARG A 70 -28.74 6.89 12.40
CA ARG A 70 -30.02 6.46 12.96
C ARG A 70 -30.47 5.10 12.42
N ASN A 71 -30.10 4.76 11.19
CA ASN A 71 -30.44 3.49 10.56
C ASN A 71 -29.48 2.34 10.96
N GLU A 72 -28.50 2.59 11.84
CA GLU A 72 -27.44 1.65 12.22
C GLU A 72 -26.56 1.16 11.05
N GLU A 73 -26.66 1.81 9.89
CA GLU A 73 -25.87 1.53 8.68
C GLU A 73 -24.44 2.09 8.78
N CYS A 74 -24.20 3.02 9.71
CA CYS A 74 -22.90 3.61 9.97
C CYS A 74 -22.59 3.69 11.46
N VAL A 75 -21.31 3.56 11.81
CA VAL A 75 -20.81 3.75 13.18
C VAL A 75 -19.94 4.99 13.23
N MET A 76 -20.13 5.84 14.24
CA MET A 76 -19.21 6.94 14.49
C MET A 76 -17.88 6.39 15.02
N VAL A 77 -16.82 6.61 14.25
CA VAL A 77 -15.45 6.27 14.64
C VAL A 77 -14.62 7.54 14.71
N ASN A 78 -13.73 7.62 15.69
CA ASN A 78 -12.79 8.72 15.80
C ASN A 78 -11.93 8.84 14.53
N GLN A 79 -11.78 10.05 13.98
CA GLN A 79 -11.03 10.28 12.74
C GLN A 79 -9.57 9.78 12.82
N GLN A 80 -8.91 9.92 13.97
CA GLN A 80 -7.54 9.44 14.15
C GLN A 80 -7.46 7.91 14.13
N MET A 81 -8.49 7.21 14.61
CA MET A 81 -8.56 5.75 14.54
C MET A 81 -8.69 5.27 13.09
N ILE A 82 -9.56 5.89 12.29
CA ILE A 82 -9.68 5.55 10.86
C ILE A 82 -8.37 5.84 10.11
N LYS A 83 -7.74 6.99 10.36
CA LYS A 83 -6.42 7.31 9.77
C LYS A 83 -5.38 6.27 10.13
N TRP A 84 -5.34 5.86 11.39
CA TRP A 84 -4.44 4.81 11.84
C TRP A 84 -4.74 3.49 11.13
N LEU A 85 -6.01 3.08 10.99
CA LEU A 85 -6.38 1.86 10.27
C LEU A 85 -5.93 1.89 8.81
N ILE A 86 -6.25 2.96 8.07
CA ILE A 86 -5.87 3.11 6.66
C ILE A 86 -4.34 3.08 6.48
N ARG A 87 -3.59 3.74 7.38
CA ARG A 87 -2.12 3.72 7.33
C ARG A 87 -1.54 2.34 7.61
N ASN A 88 -2.16 1.54 8.48
CA ASN A 88 -1.68 0.20 8.79
C ASN A 88 -2.08 -0.84 7.74
N SER A 89 -3.16 -0.59 6.99
CA SER A 89 -3.53 -1.41 5.83
C SER A 89 -2.84 -1.00 4.54
N ALA A 90 -2.08 0.10 4.54
CA ALA A 90 -1.40 0.61 3.34
C ALA A 90 -0.50 -0.46 2.70
N GLY A 91 -0.74 -0.71 1.41
CA GLY A 91 -0.01 -1.72 0.63
C GLY A 91 -0.70 -3.08 0.56
N LYS A 92 -1.73 -3.34 1.39
CA LYS A 92 -2.63 -4.50 1.25
C LYS A 92 -3.81 -4.07 0.39
N LEU A 93 -4.14 -4.85 -0.64
CA LEU A 93 -5.30 -4.54 -1.47
C LEU A 93 -6.59 -4.78 -0.68
N ILE A 94 -7.54 -3.86 -0.82
CA ILE A 94 -8.91 -4.10 -0.36
C ILE A 94 -9.50 -5.27 -1.17
N ASP A 95 -10.13 -6.21 -0.50
CA ASP A 95 -10.78 -7.34 -1.16
C ASP A 95 -11.96 -6.85 -2.04
N GLU A 96 -12.10 -7.44 -3.23
CA GLU A 96 -13.11 -7.01 -4.20
C GLU A 96 -14.54 -7.08 -3.62
N ASP A 97 -14.82 -8.07 -2.77
CA ASP A 97 -16.12 -8.23 -2.11
C ASP A 97 -16.48 -7.03 -1.23
N ILE A 98 -15.48 -6.48 -0.51
CA ILE A 98 -15.68 -5.26 0.30
C ILE A 98 -15.95 -4.06 -0.61
N VAL A 99 -15.26 -3.96 -1.75
CA VAL A 99 -15.52 -2.90 -2.73
C VAL A 99 -16.92 -3.02 -3.32
N HIS A 100 -17.44 -4.23 -3.54
CA HIS A 100 -18.81 -4.47 -4.01
C HIS A 100 -19.87 -4.10 -2.97
N GLU A 101 -19.59 -4.32 -1.68
CA GLU A 101 -20.44 -3.84 -0.60
C GLU A 101 -20.46 -2.31 -0.52
N LEU A 102 -19.32 -1.67 -0.79
CA LEU A 102 -19.19 -0.21 -0.80
C LEU A 102 -19.75 0.45 -2.06
N ILE A 103 -19.68 -0.20 -3.22
CA ILE A 103 -20.13 0.33 -4.50
C ILE A 103 -20.89 -0.75 -5.23
N ASN A 104 -22.22 -0.62 -5.26
CA ASN A 104 -23.07 -1.62 -5.90
C ASN A 104 -22.93 -1.56 -7.44
N PRO A 105 -22.32 -2.56 -8.08
CA PRO A 105 -22.06 -2.54 -9.52
C PRO A 105 -23.33 -2.70 -10.38
N TYR A 106 -24.45 -3.13 -9.78
CA TYR A 106 -25.73 -3.22 -10.47
C TYR A 106 -26.46 -1.87 -10.54
N LEU A 107 -26.13 -0.95 -9.62
CA LEU A 107 -26.70 0.40 -9.60
C LEU A 107 -25.80 1.40 -10.30
N ILE A 108 -24.49 1.22 -10.21
CA ILE A 108 -23.47 2.11 -10.78
C ILE A 108 -22.81 1.37 -11.92
N ASN A 109 -23.12 1.73 -13.15
CA ASN A 109 -22.62 1.06 -14.35
C ASN A 109 -21.80 1.99 -15.27
N THR A 110 -21.84 3.32 -15.02
CA THR A 110 -21.03 4.29 -15.75
C THR A 110 -20.05 5.05 -14.85
N VAL A 111 -18.98 5.59 -15.45
CA VAL A 111 -18.00 6.43 -14.74
C VAL A 111 -18.63 7.71 -14.14
N PRO A 112 -19.54 8.43 -14.82
CA PRO A 112 -20.24 9.57 -14.21
C PRO A 112 -21.07 9.19 -12.98
N GLU A 113 -21.81 8.09 -13.01
CA GLU A 113 -22.56 7.60 -11.84
C GLU A 113 -21.62 7.27 -10.67
N LEU A 114 -20.46 6.67 -10.96
CA LEU A 114 -19.44 6.42 -9.95
C LEU A 114 -18.93 7.73 -9.33
N ILE A 115 -18.65 8.75 -10.14
CA ILE A 115 -18.19 10.06 -9.65
C ILE A 115 -19.25 10.71 -8.76
N GLU A 116 -20.53 10.68 -9.18
CA GLU A 116 -21.63 11.20 -8.39
C GLU A 116 -21.77 10.46 -7.05
N TYR A 117 -21.66 9.13 -7.08
CA TYR A 117 -21.66 8.30 -5.89
C TYR A 117 -20.52 8.65 -4.93
N LEU A 118 -19.28 8.68 -5.44
CA LEU A 118 -18.08 8.98 -4.64
C LEU A 118 -18.14 10.39 -4.01
N ASN A 119 -18.66 11.38 -4.74
CA ASN A 119 -18.88 12.72 -4.20
C ASN A 119 -19.98 12.75 -3.14
N THR A 120 -21.04 11.96 -3.33
CA THR A 120 -22.16 11.87 -2.37
C THR A 120 -21.70 11.24 -1.06
N ILE A 121 -21.02 10.09 -1.12
CA ILE A 121 -20.50 9.42 0.08
C ILE A 121 -19.42 10.27 0.78
N SER A 122 -18.55 10.93 0.03
CA SER A 122 -17.55 11.86 0.59
C SER A 122 -18.20 13.02 1.39
N LYS A 123 -19.32 13.55 0.89
CA LYS A 123 -20.10 14.58 1.60
C LYS A 123 -20.78 14.01 2.84
N GLN A 124 -21.41 12.84 2.72
CA GLN A 124 -22.09 12.15 3.84
C GLN A 124 -21.13 11.82 4.99
N LEU A 125 -19.94 11.33 4.65
CA LEU A 125 -18.90 10.98 5.62
C LEU A 125 -18.08 12.18 6.10
N GLY A 126 -18.32 13.39 5.56
CA GLY A 126 -17.59 14.60 5.93
C GLY A 126 -16.11 14.59 5.54
N TRP A 127 -15.72 13.77 4.55
CA TRP A 127 -14.32 13.64 4.12
C TRP A 127 -13.82 14.84 3.31
N LYS A 128 -14.74 15.63 2.74
CA LYS A 128 -14.45 16.84 1.96
C LYS A 128 -13.53 16.57 0.75
N ILE A 129 -13.65 15.38 0.18
CA ILE A 129 -12.97 14.98 -1.06
C ILE A 129 -13.92 15.23 -2.23
N GLU A 130 -13.45 15.92 -3.24
CA GLU A 130 -14.17 16.12 -4.50
C GLU A 130 -13.52 15.27 -5.59
N VAL A 131 -14.36 14.52 -6.30
CA VAL A 131 -13.95 13.64 -7.40
C VAL A 131 -14.43 14.25 -8.71
N SER A 132 -13.52 14.38 -9.68
CA SER A 132 -13.81 14.89 -11.01
C SER A 132 -13.10 14.06 -12.07
N THR A 133 -13.48 14.23 -13.34
CA THR A 133 -12.78 13.60 -14.47
C THR A 133 -12.50 14.63 -15.55
N SER A 134 -11.35 14.48 -16.20
CA SER A 134 -11.04 15.18 -17.44
C SER A 134 -11.46 14.33 -18.64
N CYS A 135 -12.75 14.01 -18.74
CA CYS A 135 -13.32 13.46 -19.98
C CYS A 135 -13.60 14.62 -20.94
N GLY A 136 -12.85 14.73 -22.02
CA GLY A 136 -13.19 15.65 -23.10
C GLY A 136 -14.45 15.18 -23.82
N GLU A 137 -15.38 16.08 -24.12
CA GLU A 137 -16.68 15.80 -24.77
C GLU A 137 -16.57 15.11 -26.17
N ASN A 138 -15.36 14.92 -26.70
CA ASN A 138 -15.10 14.47 -28.08
C ASN A 138 -14.10 13.31 -28.23
N LEU A 139 -13.78 12.53 -27.20
CA LEU A 139 -12.96 11.33 -27.39
C LEU A 139 -13.81 10.07 -27.49
N GLN A 140 -13.75 9.42 -28.66
CA GLN A 140 -14.21 8.05 -28.90
C GLN A 140 -13.54 7.00 -27.97
N ASN A 141 -12.61 7.41 -27.10
CA ASN A 141 -11.82 6.57 -26.21
C ASN A 141 -11.96 7.00 -24.74
N GLY A 142 -13.09 6.68 -24.11
CA GLY A 142 -13.24 6.49 -22.66
C GLY A 142 -12.74 7.59 -21.70
N CYS A 143 -12.82 7.28 -20.39
CA CYS A 143 -12.29 8.13 -19.33
C CYS A 143 -10.77 7.96 -19.23
N THR A 144 -10.01 9.05 -19.43
CA THR A 144 -8.54 9.03 -19.45
C THR A 144 -7.92 9.29 -18.07
N SER A 145 -8.58 10.09 -17.23
CA SER A 145 -8.12 10.33 -15.86
C SER A 145 -9.23 10.75 -14.91
N MET A 146 -9.00 10.47 -13.63
CA MET A 146 -9.87 10.85 -12.51
C MET A 146 -9.06 11.59 -11.46
N ASP A 147 -9.57 12.74 -11.03
CA ASP A 147 -8.94 13.61 -10.05
C ASP A 147 -9.69 13.55 -8.73
N PHE A 148 -8.94 13.38 -7.64
CA PHE A 148 -9.44 13.41 -6.27
C PHE A 148 -8.79 14.60 -5.58
N THR A 149 -9.57 15.57 -5.12
CA THR A 149 -9.06 16.83 -4.57
C THR A 149 -9.65 17.14 -3.19
N GLY A 150 -8.89 17.84 -2.35
CA GLY A 150 -9.37 18.19 -1.01
C GLY A 150 -9.33 17.03 -0.01
N GLY A 151 -9.88 17.28 1.17
CA GLY A 151 -9.93 16.30 2.26
C GLY A 151 -8.57 15.88 2.81
N ASP A 152 -8.60 14.85 3.65
CA ASP A 152 -7.40 14.25 4.24
C ASP A 152 -6.69 13.31 3.27
N ARG A 153 -5.35 13.29 3.31
CA ARG A 153 -4.54 12.47 2.40
C ARG A 153 -4.83 10.97 2.53
N ASP A 154 -4.94 10.45 3.76
CA ASP A 154 -5.09 9.00 3.97
C ASP A 154 -6.46 8.54 3.46
N MET A 155 -7.52 9.32 3.76
CA MET A 155 -8.87 9.07 3.26
C MET A 155 -8.93 9.14 1.73
N ARG A 156 -8.17 10.06 1.13
CA ARG A 156 -8.09 10.21 -0.32
C ARG A 156 -7.42 9.01 -0.98
N GLU A 157 -6.31 8.50 -0.44
CA GLU A 157 -5.66 7.28 -0.96
C GLU A 157 -6.60 6.07 -0.87
N PHE A 158 -7.34 5.93 0.24
CA PHE A 158 -8.35 4.88 0.39
C PHE A 158 -9.44 4.97 -0.68
N LEU A 159 -10.04 6.15 -0.88
CA LEU A 159 -11.10 6.35 -1.86
C LEU A 159 -10.61 6.10 -3.30
N VAL A 160 -9.37 6.51 -3.60
CA VAL A 160 -8.71 6.29 -4.89
C VAL A 160 -8.54 4.79 -5.16
N GLU A 161 -8.08 4.01 -4.17
CA GLU A 161 -7.93 2.56 -4.31
C GLU A 161 -9.28 1.87 -4.59
N VAL A 162 -10.30 2.19 -3.79
CA VAL A 162 -11.67 1.67 -3.97
C VAL A 162 -12.18 1.95 -5.39
N ALA A 163 -12.01 3.18 -5.87
CA ALA A 163 -12.42 3.56 -7.21
C ALA A 163 -11.65 2.79 -8.30
N CYS A 164 -10.34 2.62 -8.14
CA CYS A 164 -9.52 1.89 -9.12
C CYS A 164 -9.88 0.40 -9.17
N ILE A 165 -10.10 -0.24 -8.02
CA ILE A 165 -10.55 -1.64 -7.96
C ILE A 165 -11.89 -1.76 -8.69
N PHE A 166 -12.86 -0.90 -8.39
CA PHE A 166 -14.17 -0.90 -9.03
C PHE A 166 -14.07 -0.72 -10.56
N LEU A 167 -13.32 0.29 -11.03
CA LEU A 167 -13.16 0.58 -12.46
C LEU A 167 -12.49 -0.58 -13.21
N SER A 168 -11.47 -1.19 -12.61
CA SER A 168 -10.76 -2.33 -13.22
C SER A 168 -11.64 -3.56 -13.35
N ARG A 169 -12.63 -3.71 -12.45
CA ARG A 169 -13.55 -4.84 -12.42
C ARG A 169 -14.75 -4.66 -13.34
N TRP A 170 -15.33 -3.46 -13.34
CA TRP A 170 -16.66 -3.22 -13.91
C TRP A 170 -16.66 -2.29 -15.13
N ALA A 171 -15.65 -1.45 -15.29
CA ALA A 171 -15.55 -0.50 -16.40
C ALA A 171 -14.49 -0.85 -17.45
N GLY A 172 -13.70 -1.93 -17.23
CA GLY A 172 -12.61 -2.32 -18.13
C GLY A 172 -11.48 -1.29 -18.20
N LEU A 173 -11.27 -0.53 -17.11
CA LEU A 173 -10.25 0.51 -17.00
C LEU A 173 -9.27 0.17 -15.88
N ASP A 174 -8.01 -0.05 -16.23
CA ASP A 174 -6.94 -0.32 -15.25
C ASP A 174 -6.17 0.97 -14.94
N ALA A 175 -5.59 1.04 -13.75
CA ALA A 175 -4.79 2.17 -13.32
C ALA A 175 -3.40 2.11 -13.98
N GLU A 176 -3.02 3.14 -14.72
CA GLU A 176 -1.72 3.23 -15.38
C GLU A 176 -0.69 3.91 -14.47
N ALA A 177 -1.07 5.05 -13.89
CA ALA A 177 -0.18 5.85 -13.07
C ALA A 177 -0.96 6.70 -12.06
N LEU A 178 -0.26 7.09 -10.99
CA LEU A 178 -0.78 7.99 -9.96
C LEU A 178 0.12 9.21 -9.84
N HIS A 179 -0.46 10.40 -9.98
CA HIS A 179 0.21 11.66 -9.69
C HIS A 179 -0.30 12.24 -8.38
N ARG A 180 0.55 12.22 -7.36
CA ARG A 180 0.20 12.66 -6.00
C ARG A 180 0.72 14.07 -5.74
N ARG A 181 -0.16 14.95 -5.28
CA ARG A 181 0.14 16.30 -4.76
C ARG A 181 -0.35 16.41 -3.32
N SER A 182 0.02 17.50 -2.64
CA SER A 182 -0.41 17.73 -1.25
C SER A 182 -1.94 17.69 -1.09
N ASN A 183 -2.66 18.33 -2.02
CA ASN A 183 -4.12 18.44 -1.97
C ASN A 183 -4.86 17.72 -3.11
N SER A 184 -4.18 16.92 -3.93
CA SER A 184 -4.84 16.11 -4.95
C SER A 184 -4.13 14.79 -5.25
N ILE A 185 -4.88 13.83 -5.78
CA ILE A 185 -4.36 12.61 -6.41
C ILE A 185 -5.05 12.48 -7.76
N THR A 186 -4.26 12.41 -8.82
CA THR A 186 -4.75 12.16 -10.19
C THR A 186 -4.43 10.72 -10.56
N VAL A 187 -5.43 9.99 -11.01
CA VAL A 187 -5.33 8.63 -11.53
C VAL A 187 -5.39 8.70 -13.05
N TYR A 188 -4.37 8.16 -13.71
CA TYR A 188 -4.40 7.93 -15.16
C TYR A 188 -4.90 6.53 -15.43
N LEU A 189 -5.85 6.41 -16.35
CA LEU A 189 -6.57 5.17 -16.64
C LEU A 189 -6.28 4.73 -18.07
N ARG A 190 -6.18 3.42 -18.25
CA ARG A 190 -6.01 2.79 -19.57
C ARG A 190 -7.05 1.70 -19.78
N PRO A 191 -7.57 1.51 -21.01
CA PRO A 191 -8.39 0.35 -21.31
C PRO A 191 -7.64 -0.95 -21.02
N PHE A 192 -8.30 -1.89 -20.35
CA PHE A 192 -7.73 -3.19 -20.02
C PHE A 192 -8.81 -4.27 -20.10
N VAL A 193 -8.52 -5.31 -20.88
CA VAL A 193 -9.37 -6.50 -20.95
C VAL A 193 -8.83 -7.51 -19.93
N ARG A 194 -9.65 -7.79 -18.91
CA ARG A 194 -9.29 -8.74 -17.87
C ARG A 194 -9.54 -10.17 -18.37
N HIS A 195 -8.50 -11.00 -18.30
CA HIS A 195 -8.57 -12.41 -18.70
C HIS A 195 -8.89 -13.36 -17.53
N ASP A 196 -8.50 -13.00 -16.31
CA ASP A 196 -8.75 -13.76 -15.09
C ASP A 196 -9.57 -12.95 -14.08
N MET A 197 -10.69 -13.51 -13.64
CA MET A 197 -11.61 -12.89 -12.68
C MET A 197 -11.13 -12.96 -11.23
N LEU A 198 -10.10 -13.77 -10.92
CA LEU A 198 -9.64 -14.01 -9.55
C LEU A 198 -8.47 -13.09 -9.14
N GLU A 199 -7.69 -12.59 -10.08
CA GLU A 199 -6.52 -11.75 -9.78
C GLU A 199 -6.77 -10.27 -10.04
N ALA A 200 -6.38 -9.41 -9.09
CA ALA A 200 -6.37 -7.96 -9.28
C ALA A 200 -5.58 -7.57 -10.54
N THR A 201 -6.03 -6.53 -11.24
CA THR A 201 -5.37 -6.08 -12.48
C THR A 201 -3.94 -5.61 -12.20
N PRO A 202 -3.02 -5.73 -13.19
CA PRO A 202 -1.61 -5.39 -12.97
C PRO A 202 -1.40 -3.95 -12.47
N GLY A 203 -2.18 -2.99 -13.00
CA GLY A 203 -2.11 -1.59 -12.59
C GLY A 203 -2.48 -1.38 -11.12
N VAL A 204 -3.65 -1.88 -10.72
CA VAL A 204 -4.11 -1.85 -9.32
C VAL A 204 -3.10 -2.52 -8.38
N ARG A 205 -2.63 -3.72 -8.73
CA ARG A 205 -1.65 -4.46 -7.93
C ARG A 205 -0.33 -3.70 -7.77
N ASN A 206 0.17 -3.10 -8.84
CA ASN A 206 1.44 -2.38 -8.80
C ASN A 206 1.36 -1.05 -8.03
N LEU A 207 0.22 -0.36 -8.11
CA LEU A 207 0.07 0.99 -7.55
C LEU A 207 -0.41 0.98 -6.08
N PHE A 208 -1.22 0.00 -5.69
CA PHE A 208 -1.80 -0.10 -4.33
C PHE A 208 -1.33 -1.35 -3.57
N GLY A 209 -1.06 -2.45 -4.27
CA GLY A 209 -0.80 -3.78 -3.68
C GLY A 209 0.66 -4.11 -3.38
N SER A 210 1.51 -3.12 -3.12
CA SER A 210 2.96 -3.32 -2.92
C SER A 210 3.34 -4.34 -1.85
N ARG A 211 2.45 -4.59 -0.88
CA ARG A 211 2.64 -5.54 0.24
C ARG A 211 1.56 -6.62 0.28
N ASP A 212 0.68 -6.69 -0.73
CA ASP A 212 -0.51 -7.53 -0.70
C ASP A 212 -0.14 -9.01 -0.55
N ILE A 213 0.84 -9.47 -1.34
CA ILE A 213 1.37 -10.84 -1.27
C ILE A 213 1.91 -11.14 0.15
N LEU A 214 2.63 -10.20 0.75
CA LEU A 214 3.20 -10.37 2.09
C LEU A 214 2.09 -10.51 3.15
N PHE A 215 1.11 -9.60 3.15
CA PHE A 215 0.01 -9.64 4.11
C PHE A 215 -0.84 -10.90 3.95
N ARG A 216 -1.18 -11.28 2.71
CA ARG A 216 -1.94 -12.51 2.43
C ARG A 216 -1.17 -13.76 2.89
N GLU A 217 0.14 -13.81 2.69
CA GLU A 217 0.95 -14.96 3.13
C GLU A 217 1.11 -15.01 4.66
N ILE A 218 1.19 -13.85 5.33
CA ILE A 218 1.14 -13.76 6.81
C ILE A 218 -0.21 -14.28 7.33
N GLU A 219 -1.32 -13.84 6.75
CA GLU A 219 -2.67 -14.26 7.13
C GLU A 219 -2.92 -15.75 6.86
N ARG A 220 -2.30 -16.31 5.82
CA ARG A 220 -2.40 -17.74 5.50
C ARG A 220 -1.71 -18.63 6.54
N LYS A 221 -0.58 -18.18 7.11
CA LYS A 221 0.21 -18.96 8.09
C LYS A 221 0.74 -18.09 9.24
N PRO A 222 -0.13 -17.51 10.08
CA PRO A 222 0.26 -16.49 11.04
C PRO A 222 1.25 -17.03 12.09
N ALA A 223 1.00 -18.23 12.62
CA ALA A 223 1.88 -18.84 13.62
C ALA A 223 3.30 -19.08 13.09
N PHE A 224 3.43 -19.48 11.82
CA PHE A 224 4.72 -19.68 11.17
C PHE A 224 5.49 -18.36 11.07
N TRP A 225 4.86 -17.31 10.53
CA TRP A 225 5.51 -16.02 10.32
C TRP A 225 5.83 -15.29 11.61
N MET A 226 4.95 -15.35 12.62
CA MET A 226 5.24 -14.82 13.96
C MET A 226 6.44 -15.51 14.59
N THR A 227 6.45 -16.85 14.58
CA THR A 227 7.59 -17.62 15.13
C THR A 227 8.88 -17.31 14.39
N LEU A 228 8.82 -17.23 13.05
CA LEU A 228 9.99 -16.93 12.22
C LEU A 228 10.55 -15.53 12.55
N ALA A 229 9.69 -14.51 12.61
CA ALA A 229 10.07 -13.15 12.96
C ALA A 229 10.70 -13.07 14.35
N GLU A 230 10.08 -13.69 15.36
CA GLU A 230 10.62 -13.75 16.72
C GLU A 230 12.02 -14.38 16.76
N LEU A 231 12.21 -15.48 16.03
CA LEU A 231 13.51 -16.16 15.96
C LEU A 231 14.54 -15.28 15.24
N TYR A 232 14.20 -14.59 14.15
CA TYR A 232 15.12 -13.64 13.53
C TYR A 232 15.55 -12.52 14.48
N THR A 233 14.61 -11.95 15.24
CA THR A 233 14.91 -10.91 16.24
C THR A 233 15.79 -11.43 17.37
N LYS A 234 15.47 -12.60 17.94
CA LYS A 234 16.23 -13.19 19.08
C LYS A 234 17.68 -13.54 18.72
N PHE A 235 17.93 -13.91 17.47
CA PHE A 235 19.27 -14.22 16.97
C PHE A 235 19.93 -13.03 16.26
N ASN A 236 19.42 -11.80 16.47
CA ASN A 236 19.96 -10.57 15.89
C ASN A 236 20.21 -10.67 14.37
N TYR A 237 19.29 -11.30 13.64
CA TYR A 237 19.41 -11.48 12.20
C TYR A 237 20.71 -12.19 11.77
N GLN A 238 21.22 -13.12 12.58
CA GLN A 238 22.31 -14.04 12.24
C GLN A 238 21.75 -15.43 11.96
N ARG A 239 20.83 -15.54 11.00
CA ARG A 239 20.14 -16.80 10.68
C ARG A 239 19.99 -16.97 9.17
N VAL A 240 20.54 -18.05 8.65
CA VAL A 240 20.36 -18.39 7.24
C VAL A 240 18.97 -19.01 7.01
N ASN A 241 18.26 -18.54 6.00
CA ASN A 241 17.04 -19.19 5.51
C ASN A 241 17.41 -20.18 4.39
N LEU A 242 17.07 -21.46 4.57
CA LEU A 242 17.34 -22.52 3.61
C LEU A 242 16.05 -23.26 3.29
N ASP A 243 15.81 -23.55 2.01
CA ASP A 243 14.79 -24.52 1.65
C ASP A 243 15.25 -25.95 1.99
N LYS A 244 14.28 -26.87 1.96
CA LYS A 244 14.52 -28.27 2.34
C LYS A 244 15.57 -28.96 1.47
N SER A 245 15.60 -28.68 0.16
CA SER A 245 16.55 -29.31 -0.76
C SER A 245 17.97 -28.80 -0.56
N LEU A 246 18.16 -27.50 -0.32
CA LEU A 246 19.46 -26.95 0.08
C LEU A 246 19.94 -27.55 1.40
N PHE A 247 19.07 -27.60 2.41
CA PHE A 247 19.41 -28.17 3.71
C PHE A 247 19.79 -29.66 3.61
N GLU A 248 19.04 -30.44 2.82
CA GLU A 248 19.33 -31.86 2.57
C GLU A 248 20.68 -32.04 1.85
N ALA A 249 20.97 -31.23 0.82
CA ALA A 249 22.25 -31.28 0.12
C ALA A 249 23.43 -30.99 1.06
N LEU A 250 23.29 -29.98 1.92
CA LEU A 250 24.30 -29.64 2.93
C LEU A 250 24.54 -30.78 3.92
N LEU A 251 23.47 -31.40 4.43
CA LEU A 251 23.58 -32.57 5.33
C LEU A 251 24.22 -33.78 4.65
N ALA A 252 23.98 -33.95 3.35
CA ALA A 252 24.59 -35.01 2.54
C ALA A 252 26.07 -34.73 2.17
N GLY A 253 26.63 -33.60 2.61
CA GLY A 253 27.99 -33.17 2.25
C GLY A 253 28.13 -32.74 0.78
N LYS A 254 27.01 -32.57 0.07
CA LYS A 254 26.99 -32.13 -1.33
C LYS A 254 26.99 -30.61 -1.39
N LEU A 255 27.54 -30.07 -2.48
CA LEU A 255 27.39 -28.64 -2.76
C LEU A 255 25.95 -28.39 -3.23
N PRO A 256 25.18 -27.51 -2.56
CA PRO A 256 23.82 -27.21 -2.98
C PRO A 256 23.79 -26.52 -4.35
N ASP A 257 22.67 -26.68 -5.06
CA ASP A 257 22.42 -25.97 -6.31
C ASP A 257 21.41 -24.83 -6.06
N ILE A 258 21.86 -23.60 -6.29
CA ILE A 258 21.03 -22.39 -6.11
C ILE A 258 20.48 -21.83 -7.42
N THR A 259 20.83 -22.43 -8.58
CA THR A 259 20.44 -21.92 -9.91
C THR A 259 18.93 -21.78 -10.06
N LYS A 260 18.18 -22.76 -9.52
CA LYS A 260 16.71 -22.78 -9.53
C LYS A 260 16.06 -21.49 -8.99
N TYR A 261 16.66 -20.84 -7.99
CA TYR A 261 16.13 -19.58 -7.45
C TYR A 261 16.17 -18.44 -8.46
N PHE A 262 17.25 -18.40 -9.24
CA PHE A 262 17.46 -17.38 -10.27
C PHE A 262 16.52 -17.62 -11.44
N GLU A 263 16.35 -18.88 -11.86
CA GLU A 263 15.44 -19.25 -12.93
C GLU A 263 13.98 -18.96 -12.58
N ILE A 264 13.55 -19.33 -11.36
CA ILE A 264 12.19 -19.02 -10.88
C ILE A 264 11.97 -17.51 -10.81
N LYS A 265 12.98 -16.75 -10.36
CA LYS A 265 12.83 -15.30 -10.21
C LYS A 265 12.83 -14.57 -11.54
N ALA A 266 13.58 -15.06 -12.52
CA ALA A 266 13.70 -14.47 -13.84
C ALA A 266 12.69 -15.01 -14.87
N ASP A 267 11.94 -16.06 -14.52
CA ASP A 267 11.00 -16.79 -15.37
C ASP A 267 11.60 -17.26 -16.71
N ARG A 268 12.88 -17.64 -16.67
CA ARG A 268 13.64 -18.15 -17.82
C ARG A 268 14.88 -18.91 -17.36
N SER A 269 15.53 -19.62 -18.28
CA SER A 269 16.76 -20.34 -17.94
C SER A 269 17.90 -19.39 -17.56
N LEU A 270 18.77 -19.82 -16.64
CA LEU A 270 19.90 -19.02 -16.17
C LEU A 270 20.83 -18.56 -17.30
N ARG A 271 20.94 -19.36 -18.37
CA ARG A 271 21.74 -19.04 -19.57
C ARG A 271 21.20 -17.86 -20.38
N GLU A 272 19.93 -17.55 -20.23
CA GLU A 272 19.25 -16.47 -20.95
C GLU A 272 19.26 -15.16 -20.16
N ILE A 273 19.83 -15.16 -18.95
CA ILE A 273 19.90 -13.99 -18.07
C ILE A 273 21.20 -13.22 -18.37
N PRO A 274 21.13 -12.00 -18.91
CA PRO A 274 22.30 -11.16 -19.12
C PRO A 274 22.97 -10.81 -17.80
N LEU A 275 24.29 -10.60 -17.80
CA LEU A 275 25.05 -10.30 -16.58
C LEU A 275 24.48 -9.08 -15.83
N GLN A 276 24.12 -8.01 -16.56
CA GLN A 276 23.54 -6.79 -15.99
C GLN A 276 22.23 -7.02 -15.21
N GLU A 277 21.48 -8.06 -15.57
CA GLU A 277 20.26 -8.46 -14.87
C GLU A 277 20.56 -9.49 -13.77
N LEU A 278 21.56 -10.35 -13.99
CA LEU A 278 21.99 -11.37 -13.04
C LEU A 278 22.63 -10.76 -11.78
N LEU A 279 23.42 -9.68 -11.89
CA LEU A 279 24.10 -9.09 -10.72
C LEU A 279 23.12 -8.52 -9.68
N PRO A 280 22.10 -7.71 -10.05
CA PRO A 280 21.07 -7.27 -9.10
C PRO A 280 20.26 -8.43 -8.52
N LEU A 281 19.93 -9.44 -9.34
CA LEU A 281 19.25 -10.66 -8.88
C LEU A 281 20.09 -11.42 -7.87
N PHE A 282 21.39 -11.53 -8.12
CA PHE A 282 22.35 -12.15 -7.21
C PHE A 282 22.33 -11.46 -5.87
N LYS A 283 22.57 -10.14 -5.83
CA LYS A 283 22.48 -9.35 -4.60
C LYS A 283 21.18 -9.61 -3.85
N TYR A 284 20.04 -9.56 -4.54
CA TYR A 284 18.74 -9.80 -3.92
C TYR A 284 18.62 -11.21 -3.33
N LEU A 285 18.98 -12.25 -4.09
CA LEU A 285 18.75 -13.64 -3.72
C LEU A 285 19.75 -14.21 -2.72
N VAL A 286 20.95 -13.65 -2.60
CA VAL A 286 21.94 -14.12 -1.61
C VAL A 286 21.92 -13.33 -0.30
N VAL A 287 21.53 -12.05 -0.35
CA VAL A 287 21.43 -11.20 0.86
C VAL A 287 20.12 -11.46 1.60
N ALA A 288 18.99 -11.63 0.89
CA ALA A 288 17.69 -11.88 1.53
C ALA A 288 17.68 -13.10 2.48
N PRO A 289 18.25 -14.27 2.13
CA PRO A 289 18.36 -15.41 3.04
C PRO A 289 19.52 -15.29 4.04
N GLN A 290 20.30 -14.19 4.01
CA GLN A 290 21.49 -13.97 4.84
C GLN A 290 22.60 -15.00 4.60
N LEU A 291 22.76 -15.47 3.35
CA LEU A 291 23.92 -16.29 3.00
C LEU A 291 25.23 -15.49 3.09
N VAL A 292 25.14 -14.17 2.89
CA VAL A 292 26.23 -13.20 2.98
C VAL A 292 25.71 -11.91 3.60
N ASN A 293 26.59 -11.09 4.18
CA ASN A 293 26.18 -9.86 4.87
C ASN A 293 25.76 -8.76 3.88
N ASP A 294 26.49 -8.61 2.77
CA ASP A 294 26.20 -7.60 1.76
C ASP A 294 26.85 -7.96 0.42
N VAL A 295 26.31 -7.41 -0.66
CA VAL A 295 26.88 -7.47 -2.00
C VAL A 295 26.91 -6.06 -2.58
N GLU A 296 28.10 -5.58 -2.93
CA GLU A 296 28.29 -4.36 -3.71
C GLU A 296 28.48 -4.71 -5.17
N ILE A 297 27.75 -4.01 -6.05
CA ILE A 297 27.85 -4.17 -7.50
C ILE A 297 28.57 -2.94 -8.05
N CYS A 298 29.72 -3.15 -8.69
CA CYS A 298 30.43 -2.13 -9.42
C CYS A 298 30.15 -2.33 -10.92
N ALA A 299 29.30 -1.48 -11.50
CA ALA A 299 28.90 -1.54 -12.90
C ALA A 299 29.44 -0.33 -13.67
N GLU A 300 30.77 -0.18 -13.71
CA GLU A 300 31.41 0.73 -14.65
C GLU A 300 31.46 0.06 -16.02
N LYS A 301 31.20 0.79 -17.11
CA LYS A 301 31.22 0.21 -18.47
C LYS A 301 32.58 -0.44 -18.76
N GLY A 302 32.57 -1.76 -18.96
CA GLY A 302 33.78 -2.55 -19.21
C GLY A 302 34.57 -2.96 -17.96
N LYS A 303 34.05 -2.65 -16.77
CA LYS A 303 34.59 -3.08 -15.47
C LYS A 303 33.46 -3.50 -14.53
N GLU A 304 32.85 -4.63 -14.85
CA GLU A 304 31.77 -5.20 -14.06
C GLU A 304 32.38 -6.12 -13.00
N CYS A 305 32.20 -5.79 -11.72
CA CYS A 305 32.61 -6.67 -10.62
C CYS A 305 31.59 -6.66 -9.48
N ILE A 306 31.54 -7.75 -8.73
CA ILE A 306 30.79 -7.83 -7.48
C ILE A 306 31.72 -8.10 -6.31
N LYS A 307 31.44 -7.43 -5.20
CA LYS A 307 32.16 -7.58 -3.94
C LYS A 307 31.19 -8.11 -2.91
N ILE A 308 31.47 -9.29 -2.38
CA ILE A 308 30.61 -10.03 -1.47
C ILE A 308 31.26 -9.99 -0.09
N ARG A 309 30.59 -9.38 0.87
CA ARG A 309 31.03 -9.32 2.27
C ARG A 309 30.42 -10.45 3.06
N HIS A 310 31.25 -11.15 3.83
CA HIS A 310 30.81 -12.23 4.71
C HIS A 310 31.52 -12.16 6.08
N ASP A 311 30.92 -12.76 7.10
CA ASP A 311 31.45 -12.85 8.47
C ASP A 311 31.85 -14.28 8.86
N TYR A 312 31.80 -15.24 7.93
CA TYR A 312 32.30 -16.60 8.15
C TYR A 312 33.78 -16.62 8.54
N SER A 313 34.08 -17.31 9.64
CA SER A 313 35.45 -17.46 10.17
C SER A 313 36.19 -18.67 9.61
N GLU A 314 35.46 -19.70 9.19
CA GLU A 314 36.03 -20.96 8.69
C GLU A 314 36.36 -20.86 7.19
N GLU A 315 37.64 -20.98 6.83
CA GLU A 315 38.11 -20.88 5.44
C GLU A 315 37.47 -21.94 4.53
N SER A 316 37.26 -23.15 5.03
CA SER A 316 36.58 -24.22 4.29
C SER A 316 35.16 -23.86 3.87
N VAL A 317 34.45 -23.05 4.67
CA VAL A 317 33.11 -22.53 4.37
C VAL A 317 33.19 -21.47 3.28
N VAL A 318 34.17 -20.56 3.38
CA VAL A 318 34.42 -19.52 2.37
C VAL A 318 34.72 -20.13 1.02
N LEU A 319 35.55 -21.16 0.95
CA LEU A 319 35.87 -21.86 -0.30
C LEU A 319 34.65 -22.57 -0.91
N LYS A 320 33.79 -23.18 -0.07
CA LYS A 320 32.52 -23.75 -0.54
C LYS A 320 31.55 -22.68 -1.05
N LEU A 321 31.53 -21.51 -0.40
CA LEU A 321 30.71 -20.38 -0.81
C LEU A 321 31.17 -19.80 -2.15
N ILE A 322 32.50 -19.64 -2.33
CA ILE A 322 33.10 -19.27 -3.61
C ILE A 322 32.68 -20.28 -4.68
N LYS A 323 32.84 -21.58 -4.44
CA LYS A 323 32.45 -22.63 -5.39
C LYS A 323 30.96 -22.59 -5.72
N LEU A 324 30.10 -22.37 -4.73
CA LEU A 324 28.66 -22.24 -4.91
C LEU A 324 28.31 -21.09 -5.87
N PHE A 325 28.93 -19.93 -5.67
CA PHE A 325 28.68 -18.75 -6.51
C PHE A 325 29.36 -18.86 -7.88
N SER A 326 30.55 -19.46 -7.98
CA SER A 326 31.19 -19.76 -9.26
C SER A 326 30.32 -20.66 -10.12
N ASN A 327 29.78 -21.74 -9.56
CA ASN A 327 28.87 -22.65 -10.27
C ASN A 327 27.65 -21.92 -10.85
N LEU A 328 27.11 -20.94 -10.12
CA LEU A 328 26.00 -20.13 -10.60
C LEU A 328 26.40 -19.29 -11.82
N PHE A 329 27.51 -18.54 -11.75
CA PHE A 329 27.96 -17.69 -12.86
C PHE A 329 28.39 -18.52 -14.08
N GLU A 330 29.06 -19.65 -13.86
CA GLU A 330 29.43 -20.61 -14.90
C GLU A 330 28.20 -21.23 -15.57
N ALA A 331 27.18 -21.60 -14.81
CA ALA A 331 25.92 -22.12 -15.36
C ALA A 331 25.18 -21.08 -16.23
N GLY A 332 25.36 -19.79 -15.92
CA GLY A 332 24.93 -18.66 -16.74
C GLY A 332 25.86 -18.33 -17.93
N MET A 333 26.93 -19.10 -18.14
CA MET A 333 27.95 -18.90 -19.19
C MET A 333 28.73 -17.58 -19.06
N HIS A 334 28.84 -17.03 -17.85
CA HIS A 334 29.60 -15.79 -17.60
C HIS A 334 31.05 -16.11 -17.27
N ARG A 335 31.98 -15.36 -17.86
CA ARG A 335 33.42 -15.47 -17.58
C ARG A 335 33.81 -14.52 -16.47
N PHE A 336 34.59 -15.00 -15.51
CA PHE A 336 35.04 -14.20 -14.38
C PHE A 336 36.37 -14.71 -13.83
N SER A 337 37.02 -13.87 -13.05
CA SER A 337 38.06 -14.27 -12.11
C SER A 337 37.57 -14.04 -10.68
N VAL A 338 38.03 -14.86 -9.74
CA VAL A 338 37.67 -14.73 -8.33
C VAL A 338 38.91 -14.50 -7.49
N THR A 339 38.83 -13.54 -6.58
CA THR A 339 39.83 -13.31 -5.54
C THR A 339 39.13 -13.21 -4.20
N TYR A 340 39.78 -13.64 -3.13
CA TYR A 340 39.25 -13.47 -1.78
C TYR A 340 40.33 -12.93 -0.85
N VAL A 341 39.93 -12.02 0.03
CA VAL A 341 40.77 -11.43 1.07
C VAL A 341 39.91 -11.24 2.31
N SER A 342 40.16 -12.03 3.35
CA SER A 342 39.60 -11.90 4.71
C SER A 342 38.22 -11.20 4.82
N GLY A 343 37.13 -11.96 4.68
CA GLY A 343 35.76 -11.44 4.80
C GLY A 343 35.23 -10.79 3.52
N LEU A 344 36.01 -10.77 2.44
CA LEU A 344 35.63 -10.23 1.14
C LEU A 344 35.94 -11.22 0.02
N ILE A 345 34.94 -11.53 -0.79
CA ILE A 345 35.07 -12.28 -2.04
C ILE A 345 34.78 -11.31 -3.20
N ILE A 346 35.61 -11.31 -4.23
CA ILE A 346 35.49 -10.42 -5.38
C ILE A 346 35.41 -11.27 -6.64
N PHE A 347 34.30 -11.16 -7.38
CA PHE A 347 34.17 -11.70 -8.74
C PHE A 347 34.33 -10.55 -9.72
N ASP A 348 35.34 -10.65 -10.59
CA ASP A 348 35.64 -9.68 -11.62
C ASP A 348 35.32 -10.26 -13.00
N PHE A 349 34.38 -9.62 -13.70
CA PHE A 349 33.88 -10.01 -15.03
C PHE A 349 34.56 -9.22 -16.15
N SER A 350 35.53 -8.36 -15.84
CA SER A 350 36.24 -7.49 -16.80
C SER A 350 37.24 -8.22 -17.69
N LEU A 351 37.16 -9.56 -17.80
CA LEU A 351 38.14 -10.35 -18.53
C LEU A 351 38.15 -9.94 -20.02
N PRO A 352 39.30 -9.56 -20.60
CA PRO A 352 39.41 -9.34 -22.04
C PRO A 352 39.22 -10.67 -22.78
N ASP A 353 38.66 -10.61 -23.99
CA ASP A 353 38.65 -11.74 -24.94
C ASP A 353 40.08 -12.16 -25.25
N ILE A 354 40.63 -13.05 -24.42
CA ILE A 354 41.90 -13.72 -24.67
C ILE A 354 41.62 -15.21 -24.72
N SER A 355 42.21 -15.81 -25.74
CA SER A 355 42.17 -17.22 -26.11
C SER A 355 42.31 -18.17 -24.92
N VAL A 356 41.58 -19.27 -25.05
CA VAL A 356 41.61 -20.51 -24.26
C VAL A 356 43.05 -20.90 -23.92
N GLU A 357 43.58 -20.52 -22.74
CA GLU A 357 44.68 -21.26 -22.09
C GLU A 357 44.99 -20.87 -20.63
N ASP A 358 44.56 -19.71 -20.11
CA ASP A 358 44.84 -19.37 -18.69
C ASP A 358 43.66 -19.67 -17.75
N VAL A 359 43.47 -20.95 -17.49
CA VAL A 359 42.57 -21.52 -16.48
C VAL A 359 43.31 -21.61 -15.14
N VAL A 360 42.76 -20.92 -14.12
CA VAL A 360 43.04 -21.10 -12.68
C VAL A 360 44.48 -20.77 -12.24
N LYS A 361 44.68 -19.54 -11.73
CA LYS A 361 45.72 -19.27 -10.72
C LYS A 361 45.08 -19.27 -9.33
N ILE A 362 45.00 -20.45 -8.73
CA ILE A 362 45.00 -20.59 -7.28
C ILE A 362 46.42 -20.23 -6.82
N SER A 363 46.56 -19.37 -5.81
CA SER A 363 47.83 -19.11 -5.15
C SER A 363 48.49 -20.42 -4.71
N PRO A 364 49.80 -20.62 -4.93
CA PRO A 364 50.43 -21.94 -4.96
C PRO A 364 50.76 -22.50 -3.57
N ASP A 365 49.77 -22.61 -2.67
CA ASP A 365 49.98 -23.21 -1.33
C ASP A 365 48.82 -24.11 -0.84
N LEU A 366 47.90 -24.55 -1.70
CA LEU A 366 46.81 -25.45 -1.31
C LEU A 366 46.68 -26.62 -2.29
N ASP A 367 47.52 -27.62 -2.10
CA ASP A 367 47.29 -28.97 -2.62
C ASP A 367 46.13 -29.61 -1.83
N PHE A 368 45.02 -29.84 -2.51
CA PHE A 368 43.95 -30.70 -2.02
C PHE A 368 44.36 -32.16 -2.23
N TYR A 369 44.69 -32.87 -1.15
CA TYR A 369 44.60 -34.33 -1.12
C TYR A 369 43.73 -34.78 0.07
N GLU A 370 42.69 -35.53 -0.33
CA GLU A 370 41.72 -36.36 0.41
C GLU A 370 40.64 -35.70 1.28
#